data_AF-A0A9J6GYH3-F1
#
_entry.id   AF-A0A9J6GYH3-F1
#
_cell.length_a   1.000
_cell.length_b   1.000
_cell.length_c   1.000
_cell.angle_alpha   90.00
_cell.angle_beta   90.00
_cell.angle_gamma   90.00
#
_symmetry.space_group_name_H-M   'P 1'
#
loop_
_entity.id
_entity.type
_entity.pdbx_description
1 polymer ?
#
loop_
_entity_poly.entity_id
_entity_poly.type
_entity_poly.pdbx_seq_one_letter_code
_entity_poly.pdbx_strand_id
1 'polypeptide(L)'
;MKYVKIKDLCIAGYIYEAAAYRAVMHETWKRLIRNVPLSRSPQVLHRNIVNPHNPLALVAKRIKESGTVIIAFEGYTVTNYVRYGNAMVRSTRCHQQIDVCYVCGKLVHHADICSSPEEAMCWSCGSPNPKEHHGCMPKCELCGDEHMTAGKECKQRFCTLYMVRRRDFERAMADTKAEKEERKASGMTATSFRRWARTGAWASKFQIKIKGTRKSISQPLRRPDWEQIGV
;
A
#
# COMPACT_ATOMS: atom_id res chain seq x y z
N MET A 1 8.71 11.38 -20.25
CA MET A 1 8.63 11.98 -18.89
C MET A 1 9.82 12.92 -18.69
N LYS A 2 9.58 14.21 -18.40
CA LYS A 2 10.61 15.28 -18.48
C LYS A 2 11.46 15.48 -17.21
N TYR A 3 10.99 15.05 -16.03
CA TYR A 3 11.55 15.52 -14.76
C TYR A 3 12.43 14.52 -13.97
N VAL A 4 12.53 13.24 -14.40
CA VAL A 4 13.33 12.21 -13.70
C VAL A 4 14.84 12.49 -13.75
N LYS A 5 15.28 13.43 -14.60
CA LYS A 5 16.69 13.84 -14.76
C LYS A 5 17.06 15.08 -13.93
N ILE A 6 16.13 15.65 -13.16
CA ILE A 6 16.43 16.80 -12.30
C ILE A 6 17.36 16.32 -11.19
N LYS A 7 18.53 16.96 -11.12
CA LYS A 7 19.54 16.76 -10.07
C LYS A 7 19.64 17.95 -9.12
N ASP A 8 19.21 19.12 -9.58
CA ASP A 8 19.37 20.37 -8.86
C ASP A 8 18.10 21.21 -9.02
N LEU A 9 17.68 21.85 -7.94
CA LEU A 9 16.57 22.82 -7.92
C LEU A 9 17.11 24.19 -7.51
N CYS A 10 16.79 25.22 -8.28
CA CYS A 10 17.11 26.61 -7.94
C CYS A 10 15.88 27.28 -7.33
N ILE A 11 15.96 27.65 -6.05
CA ILE A 11 14.87 28.33 -5.33
C ILE A 11 15.47 29.58 -4.67
N ALA A 12 14.91 30.74 -4.96
CA ALA A 12 15.36 32.04 -4.44
C ALA A 12 16.89 32.30 -4.61
N GLY A 13 17.48 31.80 -5.71
CA GLY A 13 18.91 31.97 -6.02
C GLY A 13 19.84 30.93 -5.39
N TYR A 14 19.32 30.01 -4.58
CA TYR A 14 20.08 28.92 -3.98
C TYR A 14 19.88 27.61 -4.74
N ILE A 15 20.97 26.87 -4.94
CA ILE A 15 20.97 25.56 -5.61
C ILE A 15 20.91 24.47 -4.54
N TYR A 16 19.88 23.63 -4.62
CA TYR A 16 19.69 22.48 -3.76
C TYR A 16 19.85 21.20 -4.57
N GLU A 17 20.66 20.26 -4.06
CA GLU A 17 20.72 18.92 -4.62
C GLU A 17 19.36 18.23 -4.45
N ALA A 18 18.78 17.78 -5.56
CA ALA A 18 17.45 17.23 -5.62
C ALA A 18 17.46 15.87 -6.33
N ALA A 19 16.88 14.86 -5.69
CA ALA A 19 16.69 13.55 -6.28
C ALA A 19 15.23 13.38 -6.75
N ALA A 20 14.95 13.69 -8.02
CA ALA A 20 13.64 13.42 -8.59
C ALA A 20 13.44 11.91 -8.82
N TYR A 21 12.48 11.30 -8.14
CA TYR A 21 12.11 9.90 -8.38
C TYR A 21 10.85 9.81 -9.23
N ARG A 22 10.79 8.81 -10.11
CA ARG A 22 9.53 8.44 -10.75
C ARG A 22 8.59 7.95 -9.64
N ALA A 23 7.53 8.71 -9.37
CA ALA A 23 6.44 8.20 -8.55
C ALA A 23 6.00 6.85 -9.11
N VAL A 24 5.83 5.86 -8.22
CA VAL A 24 5.45 4.49 -8.54
C VAL A 24 4.21 4.57 -9.42
N MET A 25 4.36 4.32 -10.72
CA MET A 25 3.23 4.33 -11.65
C MET A 25 2.21 3.32 -11.12
N HIS A 26 0.91 3.59 -11.31
CA HIS A 26 -0.19 2.72 -10.88
C HIS A 26 -0.02 1.24 -11.33
N GLU A 27 0.86 1.00 -12.30
CA GLU A 27 1.19 -0.28 -12.93
C GLU A 27 2.53 -0.87 -12.47
N THR A 28 3.04 -0.49 -11.30
CA THR A 28 4.30 -1.04 -10.77
C THR A 28 4.10 -1.74 -9.43
N TRP A 29 4.75 -2.88 -9.26
CA TRP A 29 4.63 -3.75 -8.08
C TRP A 29 5.95 -3.86 -7.33
N LYS A 30 5.93 -3.66 -6.00
CA LYS A 30 7.13 -3.81 -5.16
C LYS A 30 7.19 -5.18 -4.49
N ARG A 31 8.35 -5.84 -4.61
CA ARG A 31 8.70 -7.07 -3.89
C ARG A 31 9.94 -6.88 -3.04
N LEU A 32 10.09 -7.75 -2.05
CA LEU A 32 11.24 -7.80 -1.15
C LEU A 32 11.92 -9.15 -1.24
N ILE A 33 13.22 -9.16 -1.44
CA ILE A 33 14.08 -10.32 -1.17
C ILE A 33 14.86 -10.05 0.12
N ARG A 34 15.06 -11.10 0.91
CA ARG A 34 15.75 -11.04 2.21
C ARG A 34 17.03 -11.86 2.15
N ASN A 35 17.89 -11.68 3.15
CA ASN A 35 19.16 -12.41 3.33
C ASN A 35 20.15 -12.18 2.17
N VAL A 36 20.16 -10.98 1.59
CA VAL A 36 21.12 -10.60 0.56
C VAL A 36 22.41 -10.08 1.22
N PRO A 37 23.59 -10.70 0.96
CA PRO A 37 24.84 -10.32 1.63
C PRO A 37 25.16 -8.84 1.49
N LEU A 38 25.61 -8.19 2.57
CA LEU A 38 25.91 -6.76 2.59
C LEU A 38 27.08 -6.39 1.68
N SER A 39 28.01 -7.31 1.45
CA SER A 39 29.14 -7.16 0.51
C SER A 39 28.73 -6.93 -0.95
N ARG A 40 27.45 -7.09 -1.29
CA ARG A 40 26.95 -6.90 -2.66
C ARG A 40 26.63 -5.43 -2.90
N SER A 41 27.39 -4.84 -3.83
CA SER A 41 27.21 -3.46 -4.28
C SER A 41 25.88 -3.26 -5.03
N PRO A 42 25.34 -2.03 -5.06
CA PRO A 42 24.11 -1.71 -5.80
C PRO A 42 24.15 -2.14 -7.28
N GLN A 43 25.31 -1.98 -7.94
CA GLN A 43 25.50 -2.35 -9.35
C GLN A 43 25.40 -3.87 -9.53
N VAL A 44 25.97 -4.65 -8.62
CA VAL A 44 25.88 -6.12 -8.63
C VAL A 44 24.45 -6.57 -8.37
N LEU A 45 23.74 -5.93 -7.43
CA LEU A 45 22.32 -6.22 -7.18
C LEU A 45 21.48 -5.96 -8.43
N HIS A 46 21.69 -4.82 -9.08
CA HIS A 46 20.99 -4.47 -10.30
C HIS A 46 21.25 -5.49 -11.40
N ARG A 47 22.52 -5.82 -11.71
CA ARG A 47 22.86 -6.79 -12.76
C ARG A 47 22.28 -8.19 -12.49
N ASN A 48 22.30 -8.62 -11.24
CA ASN A 48 21.85 -9.97 -10.87
C ASN A 48 20.33 -10.12 -10.83
N ILE A 49 19.57 -9.02 -10.78
CA ILE A 49 18.10 -9.03 -10.66
C ILE A 49 17.43 -8.46 -11.91
N VAL A 50 17.90 -7.32 -12.41
CA VAL A 50 17.37 -6.66 -13.60
C VAL A 50 18.10 -7.22 -14.82
N ASN A 51 17.55 -8.30 -15.38
CA ASN A 51 18.12 -9.05 -16.50
C ASN A 51 17.02 -9.76 -17.30
N PRO A 52 17.32 -10.32 -18.48
CA PRO A 52 16.31 -10.98 -19.34
C PRO A 52 15.57 -12.14 -18.69
N HIS A 53 16.12 -12.77 -17.63
CA HIS A 53 15.43 -13.83 -16.90
C HIS A 53 14.36 -13.31 -15.92
N ASN A 54 14.38 -12.02 -15.62
CA ASN A 54 13.33 -11.32 -14.88
C ASN A 54 12.80 -10.17 -15.75
N PRO A 55 12.05 -10.45 -16.82
CA PRO A 55 11.72 -9.49 -17.86
C PRO A 55 10.92 -8.27 -17.36
N LEU A 56 10.20 -8.43 -16.25
CA LEU A 56 9.40 -7.36 -15.64
C LEU A 56 10.17 -6.56 -14.58
N ALA A 57 11.40 -6.95 -14.20
CA ALA A 57 12.13 -6.25 -13.15
C ALA A 57 12.66 -4.92 -13.68
N LEU A 58 12.26 -3.80 -13.06
CA LEU A 58 12.65 -2.45 -13.47
C LEU A 58 13.86 -1.94 -12.69
N VAL A 59 13.85 -2.13 -11.38
CA VAL A 59 14.92 -1.65 -10.50
C VAL A 59 15.01 -2.52 -9.25
N ALA A 60 16.23 -2.73 -8.77
CA ALA A 60 16.51 -3.35 -7.49
C ALA A 60 17.35 -2.41 -6.62
N LYS A 61 16.90 -2.15 -5.39
CA LYS A 61 17.59 -1.25 -4.44
C LYS A 61 17.59 -1.86 -3.04
N ARG A 62 18.76 -1.82 -2.39
CA ARG A 62 18.89 -2.23 -0.98
C ARG A 62 18.18 -1.23 -0.06
N ILE A 63 17.49 -1.74 0.96
CA ILE A 63 16.94 -0.91 2.03
C ILE A 63 18.05 -0.64 3.05
N LYS A 64 18.52 0.61 3.11
CA LYS A 64 19.55 1.04 4.07
C LYS A 64 20.73 0.05 4.07
N GLU A 65 21.28 -0.24 5.25
CA GLU A 65 22.35 -1.21 5.47
C GLU A 65 21.81 -2.59 5.88
N SER A 66 20.66 -2.99 5.33
CA SER A 66 20.05 -4.27 5.66
C SER A 66 20.29 -5.34 4.59
N GLY A 67 20.13 -6.60 4.97
CA GLY A 67 20.07 -7.73 4.02
C GLY A 67 18.80 -7.77 3.15
N THR A 68 18.03 -6.69 3.08
CA THR A 68 16.76 -6.62 2.36
C THR A 68 16.89 -5.75 1.11
N VAL A 69 16.40 -6.25 -0.02
CA VAL A 69 16.38 -5.54 -1.31
C VAL A 69 14.94 -5.41 -1.80
N ILE A 70 14.53 -4.18 -2.12
CA ILE A 70 13.28 -3.87 -2.81
C ILE A 70 13.51 -4.03 -4.31
N ILE A 71 12.57 -4.70 -4.97
CA ILE A 71 12.55 -4.85 -6.41
C ILE A 71 11.23 -4.27 -6.90
N ALA A 72 11.28 -3.33 -7.84
CA ALA A 72 10.12 -2.86 -8.55
C ALA A 72 9.95 -3.67 -9.84
N PHE A 73 8.72 -4.12 -10.08
CA PHE A 73 8.31 -4.82 -11.27
C PHE A 73 7.34 -3.96 -12.07
N GLU A 74 7.41 -4.06 -13.38
CA GLU A 74 6.39 -3.58 -14.30
C GLU A 74 5.21 -4.57 -14.33
N GLY A 75 3.99 -4.02 -14.40
CA GLY A 75 2.76 -4.79 -14.52
C GLY A 75 2.15 -5.24 -13.19
N TYR A 76 1.11 -6.07 -13.35
CA TYR A 76 0.16 -6.42 -12.28
C TYR A 76 0.36 -7.82 -11.70
N THR A 77 1.24 -8.61 -12.31
CA THR A 77 1.53 -9.99 -11.94
C THR A 77 3.01 -10.09 -11.61
N VAL A 78 3.30 -10.54 -10.39
CA VAL A 78 4.68 -10.79 -9.98
C VAL A 78 4.78 -12.17 -9.38
N THR A 79 5.76 -12.92 -9.87
CA THR A 79 6.12 -14.24 -9.37
C THR A 79 6.56 -14.15 -7.91
N ASN A 80 6.28 -15.21 -7.13
CA ASN A 80 6.76 -15.33 -5.75
C ASN A 80 8.26 -15.65 -5.68
N TYR A 81 8.91 -15.81 -6.83
CA TYR A 81 10.33 -16.09 -6.96
C TYR A 81 10.93 -15.20 -8.04
N VAL A 82 12.15 -14.75 -7.80
CA VAL A 82 12.91 -13.88 -8.69
C VAL A 82 14.28 -14.50 -8.87
N ARG A 83 14.84 -14.42 -10.09
CA ARG A 83 16.20 -14.89 -10.32
C ARG A 83 17.19 -13.88 -9.74
N TYR A 84 18.11 -14.34 -8.91
CA TYR A 84 19.22 -13.56 -8.38
C TYR A 84 20.54 -14.23 -8.80
N GLY A 85 21.16 -13.71 -9.86
CA GLY A 85 22.28 -14.37 -10.51
C GLY A 85 21.86 -15.72 -11.09
N ASN A 86 22.37 -16.81 -10.52
CA ASN A 86 22.03 -18.18 -10.92
C ASN A 86 21.02 -18.87 -9.99
N ALA A 87 20.60 -18.22 -8.91
CA ALA A 87 19.67 -18.79 -7.93
C ALA A 87 18.25 -18.25 -8.10
N MET A 88 17.25 -19.07 -7.79
CA MET A 88 15.88 -18.62 -7.61
C MET A 88 15.65 -18.27 -6.14
N VAL A 89 15.32 -17.01 -5.86
CA VAL A 89 15.09 -16.52 -4.49
C VAL A 89 13.63 -16.16 -4.29
N ARG A 90 13.10 -16.48 -3.11
CA ARG A 90 11.72 -16.14 -2.75
C ARG A 90 11.58 -14.62 -2.60
N SER A 91 10.55 -14.07 -3.24
CA SER A 91 10.18 -12.66 -3.16
C SER A 91 8.86 -12.50 -2.41
N THR A 92 8.88 -11.68 -1.37
CA THR A 92 7.70 -11.37 -0.55
C THR A 92 7.06 -10.06 -0.99
N ARG A 93 5.78 -9.91 -0.74
CA ARG A 93 5.07 -8.66 -1.01
C ARG A 93 5.65 -7.55 -0.12
N CYS A 94 5.96 -6.40 -0.72
CA CYS A 94 6.24 -5.20 0.05
C CYS A 94 4.91 -4.65 0.58
N HIS A 95 4.73 -4.65 1.90
CA HIS A 95 3.61 -3.97 2.53
C HIS A 95 3.99 -2.49 2.68
N GLN A 96 3.23 -1.62 2.02
CA GLN A 96 3.38 -0.18 2.21
C GLN A 96 2.70 0.18 3.53
N GLN A 97 3.43 0.81 4.45
CA GLN A 97 2.84 1.38 5.65
C GLN A 97 2.27 2.76 5.33
N ILE A 98 1.29 3.19 6.11
CA ILE A 98 0.86 4.59 6.11
C ILE A 98 1.97 5.38 6.79
N ASP A 99 2.47 6.39 6.10
CA ASP A 99 3.46 7.28 6.66
C ASP A 99 2.79 8.17 7.70
N VAL A 100 3.44 8.29 8.86
CA VAL A 100 3.00 9.11 9.98
C VAL A 100 4.15 10.02 10.34
N CYS A 101 3.89 11.32 10.41
CA CYS A 101 4.87 12.28 10.84
C CYS A 101 5.02 12.21 12.36
N TYR A 102 6.21 11.86 12.84
CA TYR A 102 6.48 11.79 14.28
C TYR A 102 6.61 13.16 14.96
N VAL A 103 6.59 14.25 14.18
CA VAL A 103 6.63 15.63 14.68
C VAL A 103 5.22 16.17 14.84
N CYS A 104 4.47 16.32 13.73
CA CYS A 104 3.14 16.90 13.77
C CYS A 104 2.00 15.87 13.87
N GLY A 105 2.30 14.58 13.99
CA GLY A 105 1.31 13.49 14.15
C GLY A 105 0.43 13.19 12.93
N LYS A 106 0.39 14.08 11.92
CA LYS A 106 -0.44 13.91 10.72
C LYS A 106 0.03 12.73 9.86
N LEU A 107 -0.93 12.09 9.20
CA LEU A 107 -0.69 11.03 8.22
C LEU A 107 -0.10 11.60 6.92
N VAL A 108 0.37 10.71 6.05
CA VAL A 108 0.76 10.95 4.63
C VAL A 108 2.19 11.45 4.41
N HIS A 109 2.90 11.91 5.43
CA HIS A 109 4.28 12.39 5.28
C HIS A 109 5.21 11.92 6.40
N HIS A 110 6.51 11.98 6.14
CA HIS A 110 7.55 11.69 7.13
C HIS A 110 8.04 12.98 7.80
N ALA A 111 8.67 12.84 8.96
CA ALA A 111 9.16 13.96 9.77
C ALA A 111 10.20 14.85 9.04
N ASP A 112 11.00 14.27 8.15
CA ASP A 112 12.02 14.95 7.34
C ASP A 112 11.43 15.88 6.27
N ILE A 113 10.17 15.68 5.88
CA ILE A 113 9.47 16.49 4.87
C ILE A 113 8.29 17.27 5.49
N CYS A 114 8.27 17.43 6.81
CA CYS A 114 7.18 18.09 7.51
C CYS A 114 7.17 19.61 7.24
N SER A 115 6.05 20.13 6.75
CA SER A 115 5.85 21.57 6.54
C SER A 115 5.57 22.35 7.83
N SER A 116 5.16 21.68 8.92
CA SER A 116 4.81 22.31 10.20
C SER A 116 5.52 21.65 11.39
N PRO A 117 6.85 21.74 11.48
CA PRO A 117 7.61 21.12 12.57
C PRO A 117 7.36 21.77 13.94
N GLU A 118 6.89 23.02 13.96
CA GLU A 118 6.56 23.77 15.19
C GLU A 118 5.25 23.33 15.84
N GLU A 119 4.38 22.65 15.08
CA GLU A 119 3.13 22.06 15.58
C GLU A 119 3.38 20.67 16.17
N ALA A 120 4.31 20.58 17.14
CA ALA A 120 4.66 19.30 17.74
C ALA A 120 3.42 18.67 18.39
N MET A 121 3.17 17.39 18.12
CA MET A 121 2.05 16.66 18.70
C MET A 121 2.54 15.45 19.49
N CYS A 122 1.82 15.11 20.56
CA CYS A 122 2.07 13.85 21.23
C CYS A 122 1.72 12.70 20.29
N TRP A 123 2.71 11.86 19.99
CA TRP A 123 2.52 10.71 19.11
C TRP A 123 1.58 9.63 19.68
N SER A 124 1.39 9.62 21.00
CA SER A 124 0.54 8.65 21.67
C SER A 124 -0.94 9.09 21.73
N CYS A 125 -1.25 10.30 22.18
CA CYS A 125 -2.63 10.77 22.35
C CYS A 125 -3.08 11.85 21.35
N GLY A 126 -2.18 12.42 20.55
CA GLY A 126 -2.47 13.50 19.61
C GLY A 126 -2.63 14.89 20.25
N SER A 127 -2.30 15.07 21.53
CA SER A 127 -2.35 16.40 22.16
C SER A 127 -1.28 17.34 21.57
N PRO A 128 -1.64 18.59 21.20
CA PRO A 128 -0.69 19.56 20.67
C PRO A 128 0.25 20.06 21.77
N ASN A 129 1.51 20.32 21.40
CA ASN A 129 2.60 20.80 22.25
C ASN A 129 2.61 20.17 23.65
N PRO A 130 2.76 18.83 23.73
CA PRO A 130 2.72 18.13 25.00
C PRO A 130 3.87 18.60 25.90
N LYS A 131 3.57 18.82 27.18
CA LYS A 131 4.62 18.96 28.20
C LYS A 131 5.38 17.64 28.34
N GLU A 132 6.66 17.72 28.70
CA GLU A 132 7.44 16.53 29.10
C GLU A 132 6.68 15.77 30.19
N HIS A 133 6.43 14.48 29.96
CA HIS A 133 5.70 13.59 30.88
C HIS A 133 4.25 13.99 31.22
N HIS A 134 3.45 14.42 30.23
CA HIS A 134 1.99 14.55 30.44
C HIS A 134 1.28 13.19 30.58
N GLY A 135 0.20 13.15 31.37
CA GLY A 135 -0.68 11.99 31.50
C GLY A 135 -1.38 11.71 30.16
N CYS A 136 -0.90 10.70 29.45
CA CYS A 136 -1.31 10.39 28.09
C CYS A 136 -2.11 9.09 28.03
N MET A 137 -3.28 9.12 27.41
CA MET A 137 -4.02 7.91 27.02
C MET A 137 -3.85 7.68 25.52
N PRO A 138 -3.20 6.58 25.08
CA PRO A 138 -2.89 6.38 23.68
C PRO A 138 -4.16 6.16 22.87
N LYS A 139 -4.24 6.77 21.69
CA LYS A 139 -5.36 6.59 20.77
C LYS A 139 -4.87 6.62 19.33
N CYS A 140 -5.19 5.57 18.58
CA CYS A 140 -4.78 5.47 17.20
C CYS A 140 -5.68 6.30 16.27
N GLU A 141 -5.11 7.20 15.48
CA GLU A 141 -5.87 7.98 14.49
C GLU A 141 -6.39 7.11 13.33
N LEU A 142 -5.72 5.99 13.04
CA LEU A 142 -6.12 5.09 11.96
C LEU A 142 -7.37 4.27 12.32
N CYS A 143 -7.34 3.55 13.44
CA CYS A 143 -8.40 2.62 13.82
C CYS A 143 -9.23 3.03 15.03
N GLY A 144 -8.79 4.02 15.81
CA GLY A 144 -9.46 4.47 17.03
C GLY A 144 -9.13 3.68 18.30
N ASP A 145 -8.38 2.58 18.20
CA ASP A 145 -8.03 1.70 19.33
C ASP A 145 -6.94 2.30 20.25
N GLU A 146 -6.79 1.73 21.45
CA GLU A 146 -5.83 2.14 22.51
C GLU A 146 -4.39 1.70 22.22
N HIS A 147 -3.79 2.27 21.18
CA HIS A 147 -2.37 2.14 20.90
C HIS A 147 -1.85 3.32 20.08
N MET A 148 -0.53 3.46 19.97
CA MET A 148 0.09 4.51 19.16
C MET A 148 -0.33 4.43 17.69
N THR A 149 -0.48 5.58 17.02
CA THR A 149 -0.80 5.65 15.59
C THR A 149 0.25 4.94 14.74
N ALA A 150 -0.21 4.06 13.85
CA ALA A 150 0.63 3.15 13.04
C ALA A 150 1.54 2.18 13.83
N GLY A 151 1.30 2.00 15.14
CA GLY A 151 1.98 1.01 15.98
C GLY A 151 1.83 -0.43 15.45
N LYS A 152 2.65 -1.36 15.96
CA LYS A 152 2.66 -2.76 15.49
C LYS A 152 1.32 -3.47 15.62
N GLU A 153 0.52 -3.05 16.59
CA GLU A 153 -0.81 -3.58 16.91
C GLU A 153 -1.90 -3.06 15.96
N CYS A 154 -1.65 -1.94 15.29
CA CYS A 154 -2.58 -1.35 14.34
C CYS A 154 -2.71 -2.21 13.08
N LYS A 155 -3.87 -2.86 12.91
CA LYS A 155 -4.16 -3.66 11.69
C LYS A 155 -4.31 -2.79 10.45
N GLN A 156 -4.62 -1.51 10.63
CA GLN A 156 -4.82 -0.52 9.56
C GLN A 156 -3.55 0.28 9.21
N ARG A 157 -2.40 -0.02 9.84
CA ARG A 157 -1.12 0.66 9.52
C ARG A 157 -0.60 0.43 8.11
N PHE A 158 -1.19 -0.51 7.37
CA PHE A 158 -0.75 -0.87 6.03
C PHE A 158 -1.74 -0.36 4.98
N CYS A 159 -1.20 0.34 3.98
CA CYS A 159 -1.94 0.76 2.80
C CYS A 159 -2.33 -0.44 1.94
N THR A 160 -3.62 -0.54 1.59
CA THR A 160 -4.06 -1.43 0.52
C THR A 160 -3.55 -0.88 -0.82
N LEU A 161 -2.57 -1.59 -1.39
CA LEU A 161 -2.03 -1.29 -2.72
C LEU A 161 -3.15 -1.10 -3.75
N TYR A 162 -3.00 -0.11 -4.63
CA TYR A 162 -3.98 0.23 -5.68
C TYR A 162 -4.49 -1.00 -6.44
N MET A 163 -3.58 -1.89 -6.83
CA MET A 163 -3.93 -3.09 -7.60
C MET A 163 -4.82 -4.09 -6.84
N VAL A 164 -4.69 -4.16 -5.50
CA VAL A 164 -5.62 -4.97 -4.70
C VAL A 164 -7.00 -4.32 -4.70
N ARG A 165 -7.07 -3.00 -4.50
CA ARG A 165 -8.33 -2.25 -4.60
C ARG A 165 -8.99 -2.42 -5.97
N ARG A 166 -8.21 -2.41 -7.06
CA ARG A 166 -8.72 -2.62 -8.42
C ARG A 166 -9.31 -4.03 -8.60
N ARG A 167 -8.61 -5.08 -8.16
CA ARG A 167 -9.12 -6.47 -8.21
C ARG A 167 -10.38 -6.66 -7.37
N ASP A 168 -10.45 -6.00 -6.21
CA ASP A 168 -11.65 -6.06 -5.36
C ASP A 168 -12.83 -5.36 -6.03
N PHE A 169 -12.58 -4.22 -6.69
CA PHE A 169 -13.58 -3.51 -7.48
C PHE A 169 -14.05 -4.32 -8.71
N GLU A 170 -13.12 -4.89 -9.48
CA GLU A 170 -13.43 -5.75 -10.64
C GLU A 170 -14.29 -6.95 -10.22
N ARG A 171 -13.96 -7.59 -9.10
CA ARG A 171 -14.77 -8.69 -8.53
C ARG A 171 -16.15 -8.24 -8.12
N ALA A 172 -16.26 -7.13 -7.39
CA ALA A 172 -17.56 -6.59 -6.98
C ALA A 172 -18.45 -6.22 -8.18
N MET A 173 -17.85 -5.68 -9.25
CA MET A 173 -18.56 -5.38 -10.50
C MET A 173 -19.01 -6.64 -11.23
N ALA A 174 -18.18 -7.69 -11.27
CA ALA A 174 -18.54 -8.99 -11.84
C ALA A 174 -19.69 -9.65 -11.07
N ASP A 175 -19.63 -9.64 -9.73
CA ASP A 175 -20.68 -10.16 -8.86
C ASP A 175 -22.00 -9.41 -9.07
N THR A 176 -21.94 -8.07 -9.16
CA THR A 176 -23.11 -7.22 -9.44
C THR A 176 -23.72 -7.50 -10.82
N LYS A 177 -22.87 -7.79 -11.82
CA LYS A 177 -23.33 -8.13 -13.18
C LYS A 177 -24.02 -9.50 -13.17
N ALA A 178 -23.41 -10.51 -12.54
CA ALA A 178 -23.99 -11.84 -12.39
C ALA A 178 -25.35 -11.79 -11.67
N GLU A 179 -25.46 -11.00 -10.60
CA GLU A 179 -26.72 -10.79 -9.87
C GLU A 179 -27.82 -10.21 -10.79
N LYS A 180 -27.48 -9.22 -11.62
CA LYS A 180 -28.43 -8.62 -12.56
C LYS A 180 -28.88 -9.59 -13.65
N GLU A 181 -27.97 -10.41 -14.17
CA GLU A 181 -28.28 -11.42 -15.19
C GLU A 181 -29.18 -12.52 -14.62
N GLU A 182 -28.90 -13.01 -13.43
CA GLU A 182 -29.72 -14.03 -12.77
C GLU A 182 -31.11 -13.49 -12.39
N ARG A 183 -31.19 -12.24 -11.92
CA ARG A 183 -32.48 -11.58 -11.66
C ARG A 183 -33.33 -11.45 -12.93
N LYS A 184 -32.70 -11.15 -14.08
CA LYS A 184 -33.39 -11.14 -15.38
C LYS A 184 -33.88 -12.54 -15.74
N ALA A 185 -33.03 -13.55 -15.58
CA ALA A 185 -33.36 -14.94 -15.87
C ALA A 185 -34.49 -15.49 -14.98
N SER A 186 -34.55 -15.07 -13.71
CA SER A 186 -35.58 -15.52 -12.77
C SER A 186 -36.92 -14.79 -12.91
N GLY A 187 -36.99 -13.73 -13.74
CA GLY A 187 -38.19 -12.90 -13.89
C GLY A 187 -38.64 -12.20 -12.60
N MET A 188 -37.78 -12.16 -11.58
CA MET A 188 -38.14 -11.65 -10.25
C MET A 188 -37.95 -10.14 -10.16
N THR A 189 -38.83 -9.48 -9.39
CA THR A 189 -38.62 -8.09 -8.99
C THR A 189 -37.39 -7.97 -8.09
N ALA A 190 -36.76 -6.80 -8.04
CA ALA A 190 -35.56 -6.58 -7.22
C ALA A 190 -35.77 -6.87 -5.73
N THR A 191 -37.00 -6.72 -5.24
CA THR A 191 -37.37 -6.97 -3.84
C THR A 191 -37.54 -8.46 -3.57
N SER A 192 -38.17 -9.20 -4.49
CA SER A 192 -38.35 -10.65 -4.34
C SER A 192 -37.02 -11.39 -4.52
N PHE A 193 -36.19 -10.97 -5.49
CA PHE A 193 -34.85 -11.51 -5.69
C PHE A 193 -33.97 -11.36 -4.44
N ARG A 194 -33.95 -10.17 -3.82
CA ARG A 194 -33.18 -9.93 -2.58
C ARG A 194 -33.69 -10.70 -1.35
N ARG A 195 -34.98 -11.07 -1.33
CA ARG A 195 -35.54 -11.93 -0.29
C ARG A 195 -35.14 -13.39 -0.53
N TRP A 196 -35.20 -13.86 -1.77
CA TRP A 196 -34.74 -15.20 -2.18
C TRP A 196 -33.22 -15.39 -2.03
N ALA A 197 -32.41 -14.39 -2.37
CA ALA A 197 -30.96 -14.47 -2.17
C ALA A 197 -30.55 -14.57 -0.69
N ARG A 198 -31.34 -13.98 0.21
CA ARG A 198 -31.13 -14.03 1.67
C ARG A 198 -31.49 -15.37 2.31
N THR A 199 -32.33 -16.20 1.69
CA THR A 199 -32.64 -17.54 2.21
C THR A 199 -31.51 -18.55 1.98
N GLY A 200 -30.39 -18.12 1.39
CA GLY A 200 -29.22 -18.97 1.14
C GLY A 200 -29.33 -19.79 -0.15
N ALA A 201 -30.50 -19.82 -0.80
CA ALA A 201 -30.74 -20.57 -2.05
C ALA A 201 -29.83 -20.10 -3.21
N TRP A 202 -29.49 -18.81 -3.24
CA TRP A 202 -28.54 -18.23 -4.20
C TRP A 202 -27.08 -18.64 -3.89
N ALA A 203 -26.69 -18.60 -2.61
CA ALA A 203 -25.36 -18.96 -2.15
C ALA A 203 -25.04 -20.47 -2.35
N SER A 204 -26.05 -21.33 -2.31
CA SER A 204 -25.90 -22.77 -2.62
C SER A 204 -25.64 -23.08 -4.10
N LYS A 205 -26.05 -22.20 -5.03
CA LYS A 205 -25.82 -22.37 -6.48
C LYS A 205 -24.45 -21.82 -6.92
N PHE A 206 -23.99 -20.76 -6.26
CA PHE A 206 -22.64 -20.22 -6.41
C PHE A 206 -21.75 -20.68 -5.24
N GLN A 207 -21.37 -21.96 -5.21
CA GLN A 207 -20.19 -22.39 -4.46
C GLN A 207 -18.93 -21.81 -5.13
N ILE A 208 -18.73 -20.50 -4.98
CA ILE A 208 -17.41 -19.92 -5.04
C ILE A 208 -16.66 -20.58 -3.89
N LYS A 209 -15.59 -21.29 -4.23
CA LYS A 209 -14.66 -21.97 -3.34
C LYS A 209 -13.95 -20.93 -2.46
N ILE A 210 -14.66 -20.32 -1.50
CA ILE A 210 -14.09 -19.45 -0.48
C ILE A 210 -13.42 -20.36 0.57
N LYS A 211 -12.29 -20.97 0.19
CA LYS A 211 -11.31 -21.41 1.20
C LYS A 211 -10.55 -20.17 1.65
N GLY A 212 -10.94 -19.64 2.80
CA GLY A 212 -10.13 -18.65 3.53
C GLY A 212 -10.93 -17.50 4.14
N THR A 213 -11.31 -17.67 5.40
CA THR A 213 -11.57 -16.60 6.40
C THR A 213 -12.57 -15.50 6.03
N ARG A 214 -13.81 -15.65 6.52
CA ARG A 214 -14.71 -14.53 6.80
C ARG A 214 -14.01 -13.55 7.74
N LYS A 215 -13.79 -12.31 7.29
CA LYS A 215 -13.87 -11.14 8.16
C LYS A 215 -14.93 -10.23 7.56
N SER A 216 -16.01 -10.05 8.31
CA SER A 216 -17.01 -9.02 8.08
C SER A 216 -16.32 -7.65 8.15
N ILE A 217 -16.11 -7.00 7.01
CA ILE A 217 -15.81 -5.57 6.97
C ILE A 217 -17.17 -4.88 6.91
N SER A 218 -17.82 -4.77 8.06
CA SER A 218 -18.97 -3.88 8.23
C SER A 218 -18.45 -2.53 8.68
N GLN A 219 -17.91 -1.77 7.74
CA GLN A 219 -17.81 -0.31 7.84
C GLN A 219 -17.52 0.26 6.44
N PRO A 220 -18.27 1.27 5.96
CA PRO A 220 -17.91 1.97 4.76
C PRO A 220 -16.59 2.71 5.03
N LEU A 221 -15.53 2.33 4.31
CA LEU A 221 -14.33 3.14 4.23
C LEU A 221 -14.77 4.52 3.71
N ARG A 222 -14.74 5.55 4.56
CA ARG A 222 -14.83 6.94 4.09
C ARG A 222 -13.81 7.08 2.97
N ARG A 223 -14.24 7.57 1.81
CA ARG A 223 -13.33 7.95 0.73
C ARG A 223 -12.40 9.03 1.31
N PRO A 224 -11.07 8.84 1.30
CA PRO A 224 -10.18 9.99 1.44
C PRO A 224 -10.35 10.79 0.13
N ASP A 225 -10.78 12.04 0.24
CA ASP A 225 -10.75 13.00 -0.87
C ASP A 225 -9.29 13.26 -1.22
N TRP A 226 -8.78 12.57 -2.25
CA TRP A 226 -7.45 12.84 -2.82
C TRP A 226 -7.54 13.64 -4.13
N GLU A 227 -8.75 14.00 -4.57
CA GLU A 227 -8.99 14.82 -5.77
C GLU A 227 -8.76 16.34 -5.54
N GLN A 228 -8.31 16.77 -4.35
CA GLN A 228 -8.05 18.19 -4.04
C GLN A 228 -6.59 18.59 -3.85
N ILE A 229 -5.62 17.70 -4.05
CA ILE A 229 -4.20 18.09 -3.98
C ILE A 229 -3.63 18.17 -5.39
N GLY A 230 -3.85 19.32 -6.03
CA GLY A 230 -3.04 19.77 -7.15
C GLY A 230 -1.65 20.14 -6.65
N VAL A 231 -0.65 19.34 -7.01
CA VAL A 231 0.77 19.70 -7.06
C VAL A 231 1.39 18.99 -8.26
#